data_AF-T1BZI0-F1
#
_entry.id   AF-T1BZI0-F1
#
_cell.length_a   1.000
_cell.length_b   1.000
_cell.length_c   1.000
_cell.angle_alpha   90.00
_cell.angle_beta   90.00
_cell.angle_gamma   90.00
#
_symmetry.space_group_name_H-M   'P 1'
#
loop_
_entity.id
_entity.type
_entity.pdbx_description
1 polymer ?
#
loop_
_entity_poly.entity_id
_entity_poly.type
_entity_poly.pdbx_seq_one_letter_code
_entity_poly.pdbx_strand_id
1 'polypeptide(L)'
;LEYLVEGRRAVRGLVPVLVLTFEPYPRDVFCRGRSAPPRLTSLTRKYLWMKQMGVDQMRVLRFNGALAALSAADFVRRVLVQGFSARWVLVGDDFRFGARRQGDFPLLRELGQTLGFECASLQSVQMAGERISS
;
A
#
# COMPACT_ATOMS: atom_id res chain seq x y z
N LEU A 1 7.36 9.77 -7.00
CA LEU A 1 6.49 9.67 -5.81
C LEU A 1 6.22 11.07 -5.24
N GLU A 2 7.26 11.85 -4.95
CA GLU A 2 7.19 13.25 -4.51
C GLU A 2 6.23 14.10 -5.35
N TYR A 3 6.40 14.17 -6.67
CA TYR A 3 5.47 14.89 -7.57
C TYR A 3 4.00 14.46 -7.44
N LEU A 4 3.73 13.18 -7.19
CA LEU A 4 2.36 12.68 -7.00
C LEU A 4 1.78 13.10 -5.64
N VAL A 5 2.62 13.05 -4.61
CA VAL A 5 2.29 13.48 -3.24
C VAL A 5 1.99 14.98 -3.22
N GLU A 6 2.87 15.79 -3.79
CA GLU A 6 2.71 17.24 -3.90
C GLU A 6 1.52 17.63 -4.77
N GLY A 7 1.36 17.01 -5.93
CA GLY A 7 0.24 17.32 -6.84
C GLY A 7 -1.12 17.06 -6.19
N ARG A 8 -1.30 15.97 -5.44
CA ARG A 8 -2.56 15.69 -4.75
C ARG A 8 -2.80 16.59 -3.55
N ARG A 9 -1.75 16.95 -2.81
CA ARG A 9 -1.81 17.89 -1.70
C ARG A 9 -2.17 19.29 -2.16
N ALA A 10 -1.44 19.83 -3.13
CA ALA A 10 -1.60 21.21 -3.59
C ALA A 10 -2.89 21.43 -4.40
N VAL A 11 -3.25 20.49 -5.29
CA VAL A 11 -4.38 20.69 -6.21
C VAL A 11 -5.71 20.26 -5.59
N ARG A 12 -5.70 19.24 -4.72
CA ARG A 12 -6.95 18.65 -4.18
C ARG A 12 -7.09 18.75 -2.66
N GLY A 13 -6.12 19.35 -1.96
CA GLY A 13 -6.16 19.45 -0.50
C GLY A 13 -6.18 18.10 0.21
N LEU A 14 -5.71 17.03 -0.44
CA LEU A 14 -5.75 15.67 0.11
C LEU A 14 -4.62 15.49 1.12
N VAL A 15 -4.94 15.80 2.37
CA VAL A 15 -4.05 15.65 3.53
C VAL A 15 -4.78 14.92 4.67
N PRO A 16 -4.05 14.17 5.53
CA PRO A 16 -2.62 13.87 5.44
C PRO A 16 -2.30 12.80 4.37
N VAL A 17 -1.07 12.83 3.83
CA VAL A 17 -0.53 11.77 2.97
C VAL A 17 0.07 10.67 3.81
N LEU A 18 -0.36 9.44 3.56
CA LEU A 18 -0.05 8.28 4.39
C LEU A 18 0.54 7.15 3.55
N VAL A 19 1.62 6.55 4.05
CA VAL A 19 2.14 5.27 3.56
C VAL A 19 1.68 4.16 4.51
N LEU A 20 0.96 3.18 3.95
CA LEU A 20 0.55 1.98 4.67
C LEU A 20 1.50 0.83 4.34
N THR A 21 2.04 0.17 5.36
CA THR A 21 2.86 -1.04 5.20
C THR A 21 2.60 -2.03 6.33
N PHE A 22 3.29 -3.17 6.32
CA PHE A 22 3.05 -4.26 7.24
C PHE A 22 4.31 -4.72 7.96
N GLU A 23 4.19 -5.20 9.19
CA GLU A 23 5.25 -5.91 9.92
C GLU A 23 4.67 -7.04 10.78
N PRO A 24 5.16 -8.29 10.69
CA PRO A 24 6.11 -8.81 9.70
C PRO A 24 5.58 -8.67 8.26
N TYR A 25 6.45 -8.78 7.25
CA TYR A 25 5.98 -8.77 5.87
C TYR A 25 5.14 -10.02 5.59
N PRO A 26 4.13 -9.96 4.70
CA PRO A 26 3.30 -11.13 4.40
C PRO A 26 4.12 -12.37 4.04
N ARG A 27 5.20 -12.20 3.27
CA ARG A 27 6.12 -13.27 2.90
C ARG A 27 6.85 -13.87 4.11
N ASP A 28 7.24 -13.07 5.10
CA ASP A 28 7.87 -13.59 6.33
C ASP A 28 6.94 -14.55 7.07
N VAL A 29 5.64 -14.20 7.14
CA VAL A 29 4.62 -15.02 7.79
C VAL A 29 4.33 -16.29 7.00
N PHE A 30 4.14 -16.18 5.68
CA PHE A 30 3.84 -17.34 4.83
C PHE A 30 5.03 -18.30 4.68
N CYS A 31 6.26 -17.77 4.60
CA CYS A 31 7.49 -18.57 4.49
C CYS A 31 8.03 -19.02 5.86
N ARG A 32 7.42 -18.60 6.97
CA ARG A 32 7.91 -18.84 8.35
C ARG A 32 9.40 -18.52 8.50
N GLY A 33 9.86 -17.45 7.83
CA GLY A 33 11.26 -17.01 7.82
C GLY A 33 12.28 -17.91 7.08
N ARG A 34 11.90 -19.07 6.53
CA ARG A 34 12.86 -20.00 5.92
C ARG A 34 13.35 -19.58 4.54
N SER A 35 12.55 -18.82 3.81
CA SER A 35 12.81 -18.41 2.41
C SER A 35 12.36 -16.98 2.11
N ALA A 36 12.26 -16.15 3.14
CA ALA A 36 11.99 -14.73 2.96
C ALA A 36 13.29 -14.04 2.48
N PRO A 37 13.24 -13.23 1.40
CA PRO A 37 14.40 -12.49 0.94
C PRO A 37 14.85 -11.49 2.02
N PRO A 38 16.15 -11.17 2.07
CA PRO A 38 16.66 -10.16 2.98
C PRO A 38 16.01 -8.80 2.71
N ARG A 39 15.84 -8.01 3.76
CA ARG A 39 15.24 -6.68 3.65
C ARG A 39 16.25 -5.72 3.04
N LEU A 40 15.87 -5.04 1.96
CA LEU A 40 16.71 -4.01 1.32
C LEU A 40 17.04 -2.84 2.24
N THR A 41 16.15 -2.50 3.17
CA THR A 41 16.32 -1.39 4.10
C THR A 41 15.60 -1.67 5.43
N SER A 42 16.08 -1.05 6.50
CA SER A 42 15.35 -1.02 7.77
C SER A 42 14.09 -0.15 7.67
N LEU A 43 13.11 -0.42 8.53
CA LEU A 43 11.90 0.38 8.65
C LEU A 43 12.21 1.85 8.97
N THR A 44 13.17 2.09 9.87
CA THR A 44 13.62 3.44 10.26
C THR A 44 14.15 4.24 9.07
N ARG A 45 15.03 3.63 8.25
CA ARG A 45 15.55 4.30 7.04
C ARG A 45 14.44 4.56 6.03
N LYS A 46 13.52 3.60 5.85
CA LYS A 46 12.36 3.76 4.97
C LYS A 46 11.47 4.92 5.40
N TYR A 47 11.22 5.06 6.70
CA TYR A 47 10.47 6.19 7.26
C TYR A 47 11.16 7.54 6.97
N LEU A 48 12.48 7.64 7.18
CA LEU A 48 13.22 8.88 6.92
C LEU A 48 13.12 9.29 5.44
N TRP A 49 13.25 8.36 4.51
CA TRP A 49 13.08 8.65 3.08
C TRP A 49 11.65 9.08 2.73
N MET A 50 10.63 8.40 3.26
CA MET A 50 9.24 8.78 3.02
C MET A 50 8.94 10.19 3.54
N LYS A 51 9.46 10.53 4.73
CA LYS A 51 9.31 11.87 5.31
C LYS A 51 9.95 12.94 4.43
N GLN A 52 11.12 12.67 3.85
CA GLN A 52 11.78 13.58 2.90
C GLN A 52 10.95 13.79 1.62
N MET A 53 10.16 12.80 1.19
CA MET A 53 9.28 12.88 0.02
C MET A 53 7.90 13.52 0.30
N GLY A 54 7.72 14.17 1.46
CA GLY A 54 6.47 14.85 1.82
C GLY A 54 5.36 13.94 2.37
N VAL A 55 5.67 12.70 2.76
CA VAL A 55 4.71 11.82 3.44
C VAL A 55 4.54 12.29 4.90
N ASP A 56 3.31 12.63 5.28
CA ASP A 56 2.99 13.11 6.63
C ASP A 56 3.02 11.97 7.66
N GLN A 57 2.59 10.76 7.26
CA GLN A 57 2.49 9.61 8.17
C GLN A 57 2.89 8.28 7.52
N MET A 58 3.53 7.42 8.30
CA MET A 58 3.74 6.01 7.96
C MET A 58 3.01 5.13 8.97
N ARG A 59 2.10 4.29 8.50
CA ARG A 59 1.37 3.32 9.32
C ARG A 59 1.87 1.92 9.01
N VAL A 60 2.28 1.23 10.06
CA VAL A 60 2.76 -0.15 10.00
C VAL A 60 1.72 -1.02 10.69
N LEU A 61 0.94 -1.74 9.92
CA LEU A 61 -0.05 -2.67 10.46
C LEU A 61 0.60 -4.01 10.77
N ARG A 62 0.18 -4.65 11.86
CA ARG A 62 0.65 -5.99 12.17
C ARG A 62 0.06 -6.99 11.18
N PHE A 63 0.91 -7.64 10.38
CA PHE A 63 0.43 -8.75 9.54
C PHE A 63 0.30 -10.01 10.39
N ASN A 64 -0.91 -10.56 10.44
CA ASN A 64 -1.23 -11.76 11.19
C ASN A 64 -2.32 -12.56 10.46
N GLY A 65 -2.67 -13.72 11.01
CA GLY A 65 -3.71 -14.59 10.43
C GLY A 65 -5.06 -13.90 10.26
N ALA A 66 -5.45 -13.03 11.18
CA ALA A 66 -6.71 -12.30 11.11
C ALA A 66 -6.73 -11.32 9.91
N LEU A 67 -5.64 -10.56 9.72
CA LEU A 67 -5.51 -9.65 8.58
C LEU A 67 -5.41 -10.43 7.26
N ALA A 68 -4.67 -11.55 7.25
CA ALA A 68 -4.52 -12.42 6.09
C ALA A 68 -5.82 -13.12 5.68
N ALA A 69 -6.77 -13.28 6.61
CA ALA A 69 -8.07 -13.92 6.37
C ALA A 69 -9.16 -12.93 5.92
N LEU A 70 -8.92 -11.62 5.98
CA LEU A 70 -9.91 -10.64 5.52
C LEU A 70 -10.19 -10.81 4.03
N SER A 71 -11.47 -10.85 3.64
CA SER A 71 -11.83 -10.75 2.22
C SER A 71 -11.31 -9.44 1.63
N ALA A 72 -11.18 -9.36 0.30
CA ALA A 72 -10.80 -8.11 -0.36
C ALA A 72 -11.75 -6.95 0.00
N ALA A 73 -13.06 -7.21 0.02
CA ALA A 73 -14.06 -6.23 0.40
C ALA A 73 -13.93 -5.79 1.87
N ASP A 74 -13.69 -6.72 2.79
CA ASP A 74 -13.51 -6.38 4.20
C ASP A 74 -12.22 -5.61 4.45
N PHE A 75 -11.14 -5.94 3.73
CA PHE A 75 -9.91 -5.15 3.79
C PHE A 75 -10.17 -3.70 3.39
N VAL A 76 -10.85 -3.46 2.27
CA VAL A 76 -11.17 -2.09 1.82
C VAL A 76 -12.06 -1.38 2.84
N ARG A 77 -13.18 -1.99 3.23
CA ARG A 77 -14.15 -1.37 4.15
C ARG A 77 -13.54 -1.09 5.51
N ARG A 78 -12.87 -2.06 6.12
CA ARG A 78 -12.39 -1.96 7.51
C ARG A 78 -11.07 -1.20 7.61
N VAL A 79 -10.13 -1.46 6.70
CA VAL A 79 -8.79 -0.89 6.78
C VAL A 79 -8.75 0.48 6.11
N LEU A 80 -9.13 0.56 4.82
CA LEU A 80 -8.95 1.79 4.06
C LEU A 80 -10.02 2.84 4.41
N VAL A 81 -11.30 2.44 4.45
CA VAL A 81 -12.41 3.37 4.67
C VAL A 81 -12.61 3.65 6.16
N GLN A 82 -12.90 2.64 6.98
CA GLN A 82 -13.13 2.86 8.41
C GLN A 82 -11.85 3.22 9.17
N GLY A 83 -10.75 2.52 8.88
CA GLY A 83 -9.49 2.71 9.61
C GLY A 83 -8.74 4.00 9.25
N PHE A 84 -8.79 4.41 7.98
CA PHE A 84 -8.02 5.57 7.49
C PHE A 84 -8.86 6.66 6.84
N SER A 85 -10.17 6.46 6.62
CA SER A 85 -11.02 7.41 5.89
C SER A 85 -10.40 7.83 4.55
N ALA A 86 -9.80 6.86 3.86
CA ALA A 86 -9.08 7.11 2.62
C ALA A 86 -10.00 7.78 1.59
N ARG A 87 -9.54 8.91 1.04
CA ARG A 87 -10.21 9.61 -0.08
C ARG A 87 -9.56 9.29 -1.43
N TRP A 88 -8.29 8.93 -1.40
CA TRP A 88 -7.52 8.55 -2.58
C TRP A 88 -6.48 7.49 -2.21
N VAL A 89 -6.36 6.45 -3.04
CA VAL A 89 -5.46 5.32 -2.81
C VAL A 89 -4.55 5.11 -4.02
N LEU A 90 -3.23 5.13 -3.81
CA LEU A 90 -2.23 4.80 -4.83
C LEU A 90 -1.63 3.43 -4.53
N VAL A 91 -1.60 2.56 -5.54
CA VAL A 91 -0.99 1.23 -5.44
C VAL A 91 -0.07 0.96 -6.63
N GLY A 92 0.80 -0.04 -6.52
CA GLY A 92 1.56 -0.54 -7.68
C GLY A 92 0.68 -1.29 -8.67
N ASP A 93 1.14 -1.41 -9.92
CA ASP A 93 0.45 -2.11 -11.00
C ASP A 93 0.20 -3.61 -10.76
N ASP A 94 1.02 -4.29 -9.95
CA ASP A 94 0.87 -5.68 -9.56
C ASP A 94 0.26 -5.88 -8.17
N PHE A 95 -0.38 -4.84 -7.62
CA PHE A 95 -0.96 -4.87 -6.28
C PHE A 95 -2.04 -5.94 -6.15
N ARG A 96 -1.88 -6.79 -5.12
CA ARG A 96 -2.87 -7.79 -4.71
C ARG A 96 -3.14 -7.67 -3.22
N PHE A 97 -4.40 -7.84 -2.83
CA PHE A 97 -4.84 -7.70 -1.44
C PHE A 97 -5.97 -8.67 -1.10
N GLY A 98 -6.35 -8.68 0.18
CA GLY A 98 -7.34 -9.61 0.72
C GLY A 98 -6.84 -11.06 0.77
N ALA A 99 -7.69 -11.91 1.33
CA ALA A 99 -7.42 -13.31 1.55
C ALA A 99 -7.03 -13.99 0.24
N ARG A 100 -5.95 -14.77 0.29
CA ARG A 100 -5.42 -15.52 -0.86
C ARG A 100 -5.18 -14.63 -2.11
N ARG A 101 -4.90 -13.33 -1.92
CA ARG A 101 -4.63 -12.38 -3.01
C ARG A 101 -5.80 -12.23 -4.00
N GLN A 102 -7.03 -12.44 -3.53
CA GLN A 102 -8.23 -12.41 -4.37
C GLN A 102 -8.58 -11.01 -4.91
N GLY A 103 -8.07 -9.95 -4.27
CA GLY A 103 -8.29 -8.57 -4.70
C GLY A 103 -7.18 -8.04 -5.59
N ASP A 104 -7.56 -7.19 -6.53
CA ASP A 104 -6.68 -6.50 -7.48
C ASP A 104 -7.16 -5.08 -7.78
N PHE A 105 -6.42 -4.36 -8.63
CA PHE A 105 -6.71 -2.97 -8.93
C PHE A 105 -8.12 -2.73 -9.51
N PRO A 106 -8.63 -3.53 -10.47
CA PRO A 106 -10.03 -3.44 -10.91
C PRO A 106 -11.03 -3.51 -9.76
N LEU A 107 -10.90 -4.51 -8.87
CA LEU A 107 -11.79 -4.65 -7.72
C LEU A 107 -11.65 -3.48 -6.74
N LEU A 108 -10.42 -3.00 -6.49
CA LEU A 108 -10.17 -1.83 -5.64
C LEU A 108 -10.89 -0.59 -6.18
N ARG A 109 -10.86 -0.40 -7.51
CA ARG A 109 -11.51 0.72 -8.19
C ARG A 109 -13.02 0.66 -8.09
N GLU A 110 -13.61 -0.51 -8.33
CA GLU A 110 -15.05 -0.74 -8.18
C GLU A 110 -15.50 -0.44 -6.75
N LEU A 111 -14.82 -1.02 -5.75
CA LEU A 111 -15.11 -0.77 -4.34
C LEU A 111 -14.89 0.70 -3.97
N GLY A 112 -13.90 1.37 -4.54
CA GLY A 112 -13.66 2.80 -4.35
C GLY A 112 -14.82 3.67 -4.83
N GLN A 113 -15.36 3.38 -6.02
CA GLN A 113 -16.52 4.08 -6.57
C GLN A 113 -17.74 3.93 -5.65
N THR A 114 -17.97 2.73 -5.11
CA THR A 114 -19.11 2.49 -4.19
C THR A 114 -18.88 3.07 -2.80
N LEU A 115 -17.64 3.10 -2.30
CA LEU A 115 -17.31 3.47 -0.91
C LEU A 115 -16.77 4.90 -0.76
N GLY A 116 -16.74 5.68 -1.84
CA GLY A 116 -16.43 7.11 -1.80
C GLY A 116 -14.95 7.45 -1.75
N PHE A 117 -14.10 6.66 -2.43
CA PHE A 117 -12.69 6.99 -2.64
C PHE A 117 -12.22 6.70 -4.06
N GLU A 118 -11.24 7.48 -4.53
CA GLU A 118 -10.61 7.28 -5.83
C GLU A 118 -9.36 6.41 -5.71
N CYS A 119 -8.98 5.70 -6.78
CA CYS A 119 -7.71 4.98 -6.80
C CYS A 119 -6.92 5.19 -8.09
N ALA A 120 -5.59 5.12 -7.97
CA ALA A 120 -4.67 5.16 -9.09
C ALA A 120 -3.63 4.03 -8.98
N SER A 121 -3.10 3.63 -10.13
CA SER A 121 -2.03 2.65 -10.23
C SER A 121 -0.74 3.33 -10.68
N LEU A 122 0.37 3.03 -10.00
CA LEU A 122 1.71 3.45 -10.39
C LEU A 122 2.34 2.33 -11.21
N GLN A 123 2.74 2.66 -12.44
CA GLN A 123 3.44 1.73 -13.32
C GLN A 123 4.81 1.37 -12.74
N SER A 124 5.21 0.12 -12.96
CA SER A 124 6.51 -0.38 -12.59
C SER A 124 7.64 0.39 -13.26
N VAL A 125 8.71 0.63 -12.51
CA VAL A 125 9.94 1.20 -13.05
C VAL A 125 10.77 0.09 -13.68
N GLN A 126 11.31 0.34 -14.88
CA GLN A 126 12.20 -0.56 -15.57
C GLN A 126 13.61 0.03 -15.66
N MET A 127 14.63 -0.82 -15.56
CA MET A 127 16.02 -0.47 -15.80
C MET A 127 16.65 -1.56 -16.67
N ALA A 128 17.28 -1.16 -17.77
CA ALA A 128 17.85 -2.09 -18.77
C ALA A 128 16.83 -3.12 -19.31
N GLY A 129 15.54 -2.75 -19.41
CA GLY A 129 14.47 -3.64 -19.87
C GLY A 129 13.93 -4.60 -18.81
N GLU A 130 14.51 -4.60 -17.60
CA GLU A 130 14.04 -5.42 -16.49
C GLU A 130 13.24 -4.60 -15.48
N ARG A 131 12.19 -5.22 -14.93
CA ARG A 131 11.38 -4.61 -13.87
C ARG A 131 12.18 -4.53 -12.58
N ILE A 132 12.32 -3.32 -12.04
CA ILE A 132 12.83 -3.14 -10.67
C ILE A 132 11.73 -3.59 -9.70
N SER A 133 12.02 -4.63 -8.93
CA SER A 133 11.14 -5.14 -7.86
C SER A 133 11.94 -5.38 -6.58
N SER A 134 11.25 -5.28 -5.44
CA SER A 134 11.82 -5.39 -4.09
C SER A 134 11.67 -6.78 -3.49
#